data_AF-A0AAV7VDW3-F1
#
_entry.id   AF-A0AAV7VDW3-F1
#
_cell.length_a   1.000
_cell.length_b   1.000
_cell.length_c   1.000
_cell.angle_alpha   90.00
_cell.angle_beta   90.00
_cell.angle_gamma   90.00
#
_symmetry.space_group_name_H-M   'P 1'
#
loop_
_entity.id
_entity.type
_entity.pdbx_description
1 polymer ?
#
loop_
_entity_poly.entity_id
_entity_poly.type
_entity_poly.pdbx_seq_one_letter_code
_entity_poly.pdbx_strand_id
1 'polypeptide(L)'
;MVDSRARTEGHANGGSELKLHLLYEKMEKLSRKELSKWWEIESLQRYIDVERVPRDLRIYTIPTYEDPDPEEWAENCQVSSLNMMKILIKYESKDRKKILDEIEKVSTEILSLTTDDGMEEFKENLEKKLSRFEDDIMSKKQRKCIRDFWDYQSGRILSFHRKYDHLEGQTKENKYFPKAVGVEAQEVEEEEPGSKDTRKEKKSPGKQVCQPELRK
;
A
#
# COMPACT_ATOMS: atom_id res chain seq x y z
N MET A 1 -36.39 41.77 -57.10
CA MET A 1 -36.19 41.81 -55.64
C MET A 1 -35.48 40.52 -55.28
N VAL A 2 -34.22 40.64 -54.88
CA VAL A 2 -33.27 39.54 -54.67
C VAL A 2 -33.16 39.33 -53.17
N ASP A 3 -33.78 38.30 -52.62
CA ASP A 3 -33.57 37.94 -51.21
C ASP A 3 -32.36 37.00 -51.10
N SER A 4 -31.27 37.59 -50.63
CA SER A 4 -30.02 36.92 -50.35
C SER A 4 -29.99 36.44 -48.90
N ARG A 5 -29.77 35.13 -48.76
CA ARG A 5 -28.96 34.45 -47.72
C ARG A 5 -28.81 35.15 -46.35
N ALA A 6 -29.34 34.48 -45.32
CA ALA A 6 -28.67 34.39 -44.03
C ALA A 6 -28.64 32.91 -43.60
N ARG A 7 -27.49 32.25 -43.83
CA ARG A 7 -27.18 30.92 -43.32
C ARG A 7 -25.73 30.95 -42.83
N THR A 8 -25.56 31.41 -41.61
CA THR A 8 -24.35 31.38 -40.79
C THR A 8 -24.84 31.05 -39.37
N GLU A 9 -24.22 30.27 -38.52
CA GLU A 9 -23.00 29.49 -38.48
C GLU A 9 -23.21 28.65 -37.21
N GLY A 10 -22.89 27.36 -37.22
CA GLY A 10 -23.15 26.56 -36.03
C GLY A 10 -22.45 25.23 -36.01
N HIS A 11 -21.20 25.12 -36.48
CA HIS A 11 -20.48 23.84 -36.57
C HIS A 11 -18.97 23.99 -36.24
N ALA A 12 -18.63 24.60 -35.10
CA ALA A 12 -17.24 24.62 -34.61
C ALA A 12 -17.05 24.13 -33.15
N ASN A 13 -18.13 23.99 -32.36
CA ASN A 13 -18.00 23.77 -30.91
C ASN A 13 -17.80 22.31 -30.48
N GLY A 14 -18.05 21.32 -31.35
CA GLY A 14 -17.92 19.90 -30.96
C GLY A 14 -16.48 19.38 -30.85
N GLY A 15 -15.51 20.04 -31.49
CA GLY A 15 -14.11 19.60 -31.49
C GLY A 15 -13.36 19.91 -30.19
N SER A 16 -13.67 21.05 -29.56
CA SER A 16 -13.08 21.47 -28.28
C SER A 16 -13.59 20.63 -27.11
N GLU A 17 -14.88 20.29 -27.11
CA GLU A 17 -15.51 19.47 -26.08
C GLU A 17 -14.98 18.02 -26.08
N LEU A 18 -14.84 17.41 -27.25
CA LEU A 18 -14.21 16.10 -27.40
C LEU A 18 -12.75 16.10 -26.93
N LYS A 19 -12.00 17.15 -27.25
CA LYS A 19 -10.61 17.30 -26.80
C LYS A 19 -10.54 17.39 -25.27
N LEU A 20 -11.41 18.19 -24.66
CA LEU A 20 -11.46 18.35 -23.21
C LEU A 20 -11.80 17.03 -22.50
N HIS A 21 -12.78 16.27 -23.01
CA HIS A 21 -13.13 14.96 -22.47
C HIS A 21 -11.94 13.97 -22.50
N LEU A 22 -11.17 13.95 -23.60
CA LEU A 22 -9.97 13.11 -23.70
C LEU A 22 -8.89 13.51 -22.68
N LEU A 23 -8.75 14.80 -22.39
CA LEU A 23 -7.82 15.28 -21.36
C LEU A 23 -8.27 14.89 -19.96
N TYR A 24 -9.57 14.95 -19.67
CA TYR A 24 -10.14 14.48 -18.41
C TYR A 24 -9.92 12.99 -18.18
N GLU A 25 -10.16 12.15 -19.20
CA GLU A 25 -9.83 10.73 -19.09
C GLU A 25 -8.34 10.49 -18.86
N LYS A 26 -7.49 11.25 -19.55
CA LYS A 26 -6.04 11.13 -19.41
C LYS A 26 -5.61 11.52 -18.00
N MET A 27 -6.15 12.60 -17.46
CA MET A 27 -5.92 13.05 -16.09
C MET A 27 -6.31 11.97 -15.09
N GLU A 28 -7.52 11.39 -15.21
CA GLU A 28 -7.96 10.30 -14.33
C GLU A 28 -7.00 9.11 -14.37
N LYS A 29 -6.62 8.66 -15.57
CA LYS A 29 -5.68 7.54 -15.76
C LYS A 29 -4.32 7.82 -15.12
N LEU A 30 -3.80 9.03 -15.28
CA LEU A 30 -2.52 9.43 -14.70
C LEU A 30 -2.59 9.52 -13.18
N SER A 31 -3.64 10.14 -12.62
CA SER A 31 -3.83 10.23 -11.16
C SER A 31 -3.97 8.85 -10.51
N ARG A 32 -4.68 7.90 -11.13
CA ARG A 32 -4.73 6.51 -10.63
C ARG A 32 -3.36 5.84 -10.64
N LYS A 33 -2.57 6.05 -11.69
CA LYS A 33 -1.20 5.52 -11.77
C LYS A 33 -0.30 6.13 -10.69
N GLU A 34 -0.38 7.44 -10.50
CA GLU A 34 0.37 8.16 -9.46
C GLU A 34 0.04 7.59 -8.07
N LEU A 35 -1.25 7.45 -7.76
CA LEU A 35 -1.69 6.95 -6.46
C LEU A 35 -1.25 5.50 -6.22
N SER A 36 -1.32 4.66 -7.26
CA SER A 36 -0.83 3.27 -7.19
C SER A 36 0.67 3.23 -6.86
N LYS A 37 1.46 4.07 -7.54
CA LYS A 37 2.92 4.16 -7.34
C LYS A 37 3.26 4.71 -5.98
N TRP A 38 2.52 5.71 -5.50
CA TRP A 38 2.68 6.23 -4.14
C TRP A 38 2.46 5.14 -3.09
N TRP A 39 1.37 4.37 -3.20
CA TRP A 39 1.10 3.27 -2.28
C TRP A 39 2.08 2.10 -2.39
N GLU A 40 2.69 1.86 -3.55
CA GLU A 40 3.80 0.92 -3.69
C GLU A 40 4.99 1.35 -2.84
N ILE A 41 5.44 2.59 -3.04
CA ILE A 41 6.56 3.20 -2.29
C ILE A 41 6.27 3.19 -0.79
N GLU A 42 5.14 3.76 -0.38
CA GLU A 42 4.73 3.89 1.02
C GLU A 42 4.65 2.52 1.71
N SER A 43 4.07 1.52 1.03
CA SER A 43 4.00 0.18 1.60
C SER A 43 5.38 -0.45 1.80
N LEU A 44 6.30 -0.30 0.84
CA LEU A 44 7.66 -0.84 0.95
C LEU A 44 8.46 -0.13 2.03
N GLN A 45 8.29 1.20 2.17
CA GLN A 45 8.96 1.97 3.22
C GLN A 45 8.58 1.45 4.61
N ARG A 46 7.28 1.24 4.85
CA ARG A 46 6.80 0.68 6.13
C ARG A 46 7.39 -0.69 6.43
N TYR A 47 7.59 -1.53 5.41
CA TYR A 47 8.26 -2.82 5.58
C TYR A 47 9.73 -2.66 5.98
N ILE A 48 10.45 -1.71 5.37
CA ILE A 48 11.83 -1.39 5.72
C ILE A 48 11.91 -0.88 7.17
N ASP A 49 11.00 0.01 7.58
CA ASP A 49 11.03 0.64 8.90
C ASP A 49 10.87 -0.37 10.05
N VAL A 50 10.19 -1.49 9.80
CA VAL A 50 10.03 -2.59 10.77
C VAL A 50 10.95 -3.79 10.48
N GLU A 51 11.90 -3.64 9.56
CA GLU A 51 12.86 -4.66 9.13
C GLU A 51 12.22 -5.98 8.67
N ARG A 52 11.08 -5.88 7.98
CA ARG A 52 10.32 -7.05 7.47
C ARG A 52 10.32 -7.08 5.96
N VAL A 53 10.26 -8.28 5.39
CA VAL A 53 10.21 -8.53 3.96
C VAL A 53 8.83 -9.13 3.62
N PRO A 54 8.08 -8.53 2.67
CA PRO A 54 6.82 -9.08 2.18
C PRO A 54 7.01 -10.49 1.63
N ARG A 55 5.99 -11.36 1.76
CA ARG A 55 6.05 -12.75 1.24
C ARG A 55 6.58 -12.84 -0.19
N ASP A 56 6.11 -11.93 -1.04
CA ASP A 56 6.36 -11.91 -2.48
C ASP A 56 7.81 -11.50 -2.82
N LEU A 57 8.58 -10.97 -1.86
CA LEU A 57 9.96 -10.48 -2.04
C LEU A 57 11.00 -11.22 -1.20
N ARG A 58 10.59 -12.24 -0.43
CA ARG A 58 11.51 -13.05 0.36
C ARG A 58 12.34 -13.94 -0.58
N ILE A 59 13.65 -13.87 -0.43
CA ILE A 59 14.59 -14.75 -1.13
C ILE A 59 14.71 -16.06 -0.35
N TYR A 60 14.51 -17.19 -1.02
CA TYR A 60 14.57 -18.53 -0.42
C TYR A 60 15.60 -19.47 -1.05
N THR A 61 16.59 -18.92 -1.75
CA THR A 61 17.62 -19.73 -2.43
C THR A 61 18.61 -20.26 -1.41
N ILE A 62 18.79 -21.58 -1.35
CA ILE A 62 19.82 -22.23 -0.54
C ILE A 62 21.08 -22.37 -1.40
N PRO A 63 22.29 -22.13 -0.88
CA PRO A 63 23.52 -22.36 -1.62
C PRO A 63 23.68 -23.84 -1.93
N THR A 64 24.30 -24.16 -3.07
CA THR A 64 24.69 -25.54 -3.41
C THR A 64 25.97 -25.99 -2.69
N TYR A 65 26.59 -25.12 -1.89
CA TYR A 65 27.81 -25.43 -1.14
C TYR A 65 27.50 -26.31 0.08
N GLU A 66 28.47 -27.11 0.51
CA GLU A 66 28.35 -27.97 1.69
C GLU A 66 28.17 -27.12 2.96
N ASP A 67 27.06 -27.36 3.67
CA ASP A 67 26.71 -26.89 5.02
C ASP A 67 26.97 -25.40 5.35
N PRO A 68 26.30 -24.45 4.67
CA PRO A 68 26.24 -23.07 5.18
C PRO A 68 25.47 -23.04 6.50
N ASP A 69 25.94 -22.22 7.45
CA ASP A 69 25.18 -21.93 8.68
C ASP A 69 23.79 -21.39 8.29
N PRO A 70 22.70 -22.10 8.63
CA PRO A 70 21.35 -21.70 8.23
C PRO A 70 20.95 -20.32 8.78
N GLU A 71 21.48 -19.91 9.93
CA GLU A 71 21.17 -18.63 10.55
C GLU A 71 21.85 -17.48 9.79
N GLU A 72 23.15 -17.60 9.55
CA GLU A 72 23.94 -16.62 8.80
C GLU A 72 23.39 -16.47 7.36
N TRP A 73 23.00 -17.59 6.74
CA TRP A 73 22.41 -17.55 5.41
C TRP A 73 21.05 -16.85 5.37
N ALA A 74 20.19 -17.12 6.36
CA ALA A 74 18.88 -16.46 6.46
C ALA A 74 19.03 -14.95 6.68
N GLU A 75 19.98 -14.53 7.51
CA GLU A 75 20.30 -13.11 7.73
C GLU A 75 20.76 -12.43 6.43
N ASN A 76 21.68 -13.06 5.69
CA ASN A 76 22.15 -12.54 4.40
C ASN A 76 21.01 -12.41 3.37
N CYS A 77 20.08 -13.39 3.33
CA CYS A 77 18.89 -13.33 2.49
C CYS A 77 17.95 -12.18 2.89
N GLN A 78 17.77 -11.96 4.20
CA GLN A 78 16.97 -10.86 4.74
C GLN A 78 17.56 -9.50 4.35
N VAL A 79 18.86 -9.29 4.60
CA VAL A 79 19.57 -8.04 4.24
C VAL A 79 19.49 -7.77 2.75
N SER A 80 19.70 -8.79 1.92
CA SER A 80 19.60 -8.68 0.46
C SER A 80 18.18 -8.29 0.02
N SER A 81 17.15 -8.91 0.60
CA SER A 81 15.75 -8.61 0.30
C SER A 81 15.36 -7.18 0.72
N LEU A 82 15.82 -6.71 1.88
CA LEU A 82 15.65 -5.32 2.32
C LEU A 82 16.31 -4.33 1.34
N ASN A 83 17.51 -4.64 0.86
CA ASN A 83 18.21 -3.81 -0.12
C ASN A 83 17.49 -3.80 -1.48
N MET A 84 16.92 -4.92 -1.92
CA MET A 84 16.07 -4.95 -3.12
C MET A 84 14.86 -4.03 -2.97
N MET A 85 14.20 -3.99 -1.80
CA MET A 85 13.09 -3.06 -1.56
C MET A 85 13.53 -1.59 -1.68
N LYS A 86 14.71 -1.22 -1.16
CA LYS A 86 15.26 0.15 -1.33
C LYS A 86 15.48 0.49 -2.81
N ILE A 87 15.98 -0.47 -3.61
CA ILE A 87 16.15 -0.30 -5.06
C ILE A 87 14.79 -0.11 -5.75
N LEU A 88 13.79 -0.92 -5.38
CA LEU A 88 12.42 -0.79 -5.90
C LEU A 88 11.82 0.57 -5.57
N ILE A 89 11.93 1.05 -4.32
CA ILE A 89 11.48 2.38 -3.92
C ILE A 89 12.13 3.46 -4.79
N LYS A 90 13.44 3.38 -5.04
CA LYS A 90 14.15 4.35 -5.88
C LYS A 90 13.64 4.32 -7.32
N TYR A 91 13.43 3.15 -7.88
CA TYR A 91 12.88 2.97 -9.23
C TYR A 91 11.48 3.57 -9.33
N GLU A 92 10.59 3.18 -8.42
CA GLU A 92 9.20 3.63 -8.42
C GLU A 92 9.08 5.14 -8.16
N SER A 93 9.95 5.70 -7.31
CA SER A 93 10.01 7.14 -7.07
C SER A 93 10.40 7.92 -8.34
N LYS A 94 11.31 7.38 -9.15
CA LYS A 94 11.70 8.01 -10.42
C LYS A 94 10.56 7.97 -11.43
N ASP A 95 9.86 6.85 -11.53
CA ASP A 95 8.72 6.73 -12.44
C ASP A 95 7.52 7.56 -11.99
N ARG A 96 7.25 7.63 -10.67
CA ARG A 96 6.23 8.52 -10.10
C ARG A 96 6.49 9.99 -10.43
N LYS A 97 7.74 10.46 -10.40
CA LYS A 97 8.09 11.84 -10.80
C LYS A 97 7.69 12.13 -12.25
N LYS A 98 7.97 11.21 -13.19
CA LYS A 98 7.55 11.38 -14.59
C LYS A 98 6.03 11.49 -14.73
N ILE A 99 5.29 10.69 -13.96
CA ILE A 99 3.82 10.73 -13.95
C ILE A 99 3.33 12.08 -13.41
N LEU A 100 3.94 12.61 -12.34
CA LEU A 100 3.62 13.93 -11.80
C LEU A 100 3.88 15.04 -12.84
N ASP A 101 5.01 15.00 -13.54
CA ASP A 101 5.32 15.95 -14.62
C ASP A 101 4.28 15.87 -15.76
N GLU A 102 3.78 14.68 -16.08
CA GLU A 102 2.70 14.49 -17.07
C GLU A 102 1.35 15.01 -16.56
N ILE A 103 1.03 14.82 -15.28
CA ILE A 103 -0.17 15.36 -14.64
C ILE A 103 -0.17 16.88 -14.71
N GLU A 104 0.96 17.53 -14.41
CA GLU A 104 1.08 18.98 -14.47
C GLU A 104 0.84 19.53 -15.89
N LYS A 105 1.40 18.87 -16.92
CA LYS A 105 1.17 19.21 -18.32
C LYS A 105 -0.30 19.07 -18.73
N VAL A 106 -0.96 17.99 -18.31
CA VAL A 106 -2.39 17.78 -18.63
C VAL A 106 -3.26 18.78 -17.86
N SER A 107 -2.92 19.08 -16.60
CA SER A 107 -3.64 20.05 -15.77
C SER A 107 -3.58 21.46 -16.36
N THR A 108 -2.41 21.89 -16.86
CA THR A 108 -2.26 23.20 -17.52
C THR A 108 -3.04 23.26 -18.85
N GLU A 109 -3.08 22.16 -19.61
CA GLU A 109 -3.89 22.08 -20.84
C GLU A 109 -5.39 22.16 -20.52
N ILE A 110 -5.86 21.45 -19.48
CA ILE A 110 -7.25 21.52 -19.01
C ILE A 110 -7.63 22.95 -18.59
N LEU A 111 -6.78 23.60 -17.80
CA LEU A 111 -6.98 24.98 -17.34
C LEU A 111 -7.12 25.96 -18.51
N SER A 112 -6.43 25.72 -19.62
CA SER A 112 -6.51 26.58 -20.81
C SER A 112 -7.80 26.43 -21.62
N LEU A 113 -8.57 25.35 -21.39
CA LEU A 113 -9.73 24.97 -22.20
C LEU A 113 -11.07 25.01 -21.44
N THR A 114 -11.04 25.09 -20.10
CA THR A 114 -12.23 24.93 -19.26
C THR A 114 -12.63 26.27 -18.64
N THR A 115 -13.94 26.51 -18.51
CA THR A 115 -14.51 27.55 -17.64
C THR A 115 -14.57 27.09 -16.19
N ASP A 116 -14.46 28.01 -15.23
CA ASP A 116 -14.35 27.69 -13.80
C ASP A 116 -15.44 26.72 -13.28
N ASP A 117 -16.70 26.89 -13.69
CA ASP A 117 -17.82 26.05 -13.22
C ASP A 117 -17.70 24.57 -13.64
N GLY A 118 -17.26 24.29 -14.87
CA GLY A 118 -17.09 22.91 -15.35
C GLY A 118 -15.86 22.22 -14.78
N MET A 119 -14.88 23.02 -14.32
CA MET A 119 -13.67 22.50 -13.69
C MET A 119 -13.95 21.94 -12.30
N GLU A 120 -14.79 22.62 -11.51
CA GLU A 120 -15.12 22.18 -10.15
C GLU A 120 -15.88 20.84 -10.16
N GLU A 121 -16.89 20.69 -11.03
CA GLU A 121 -17.63 19.43 -11.18
C GLU A 121 -16.69 18.27 -11.57
N PHE A 122 -15.79 18.50 -12.53
CA PHE A 122 -14.81 17.51 -12.95
C PHE A 122 -13.89 17.11 -11.78
N LYS A 123 -13.38 18.09 -11.03
CA LYS A 123 -12.49 17.87 -9.89
C LYS A 123 -13.18 17.06 -8.80
N GLU A 124 -14.41 17.41 -8.43
CA GLU A 124 -15.19 16.63 -7.46
C GLU A 124 -15.39 15.17 -7.90
N ASN A 125 -15.74 14.96 -9.18
CA ASN A 125 -15.94 13.62 -9.72
C ASN A 125 -14.63 12.82 -9.72
N LEU A 126 -13.51 13.46 -10.09
CA LEU A 126 -12.19 12.86 -10.05
C LEU A 126 -11.80 12.46 -8.63
N GLU A 127 -11.98 13.35 -7.65
CA GLU A 127 -11.70 13.08 -6.24
C GLU A 127 -12.53 11.91 -5.70
N LYS A 128 -13.84 11.87 -6.00
CA LYS A 128 -14.73 10.75 -5.63
C LYS A 128 -14.23 9.42 -6.22
N LYS A 129 -13.79 9.42 -7.48
CA LYS A 129 -13.26 8.22 -8.15
C LYS A 129 -11.91 7.79 -7.58
N LEU A 130 -11.03 8.74 -7.27
CA LEU A 130 -9.72 8.46 -6.69
C LEU A 130 -9.84 7.94 -5.25
N SER A 131 -10.74 8.51 -4.45
CA SER A 131 -11.00 8.05 -3.08
C SER A 131 -11.46 6.58 -3.05
N ARG A 132 -12.42 6.19 -3.90
CA ARG A 132 -12.84 4.77 -4.01
C ARG A 132 -11.69 3.85 -4.41
N PHE A 133 -10.85 4.30 -5.34
CA PHE A 133 -9.69 3.55 -5.79
C PHE A 133 -8.62 3.42 -4.70
N GLU A 134 -8.46 4.47 -3.89
CA GLU A 134 -7.58 4.48 -2.73
C GLU A 134 -8.01 3.43 -1.70
N ASP A 135 -9.31 3.40 -1.36
CA ASP A 135 -9.87 2.43 -0.41
C ASP A 135 -9.63 0.98 -0.85
N ASP A 136 -9.75 0.71 -2.15
CA ASP A 136 -9.47 -0.60 -2.74
C ASP A 136 -7.99 -0.98 -2.59
N ILE A 137 -7.07 -0.04 -2.85
CA ILE A 137 -5.63 -0.26 -2.67
C ILE A 137 -5.32 -0.48 -1.20
N MET A 138 -5.80 0.39 -0.31
CA MET A 138 -5.58 0.29 1.14
C MET A 138 -6.06 -1.06 1.67
N SER A 139 -7.27 -1.49 1.29
CA SER A 139 -7.83 -2.78 1.69
C SER A 139 -6.98 -3.98 1.23
N LYS A 140 -6.37 -3.90 0.04
CA LYS A 140 -5.42 -4.92 -0.45
C LYS A 140 -4.11 -4.89 0.33
N LYS A 141 -3.53 -3.70 0.53
CA LYS A 141 -2.26 -3.52 1.25
C LYS A 141 -2.37 -3.94 2.71
N GLN A 142 -3.47 -3.59 3.39
CA GLN A 142 -3.75 -3.98 4.77
C GLN A 142 -3.87 -5.50 4.91
N ARG A 143 -4.59 -6.18 4.01
CA ARG A 143 -4.67 -7.65 4.00
C ARG A 143 -3.29 -8.29 3.83
N LYS A 144 -2.45 -7.77 2.93
CA LYS A 144 -1.07 -8.24 2.76
C LYS A 144 -0.25 -8.02 4.03
N CYS A 145 -0.32 -6.82 4.62
CA CYS A 145 0.41 -6.48 5.84
C CYS A 145 0.02 -7.38 7.03
N ILE A 146 -1.27 -7.59 7.28
CA ILE A 146 -1.76 -8.48 8.34
C ILE A 146 -1.27 -9.91 8.10
N ARG A 147 -1.41 -10.39 6.87
CA ARG A 147 -0.97 -11.73 6.47
C ARG A 147 0.54 -11.92 6.69
N ASP A 148 1.34 -10.91 6.38
CA ASP A 148 2.79 -10.97 6.50
C ASP A 148 3.20 -10.81 7.97
N PHE A 149 2.52 -9.95 8.74
CA PHE A 149 2.65 -9.83 10.20
C PHE A 149 2.48 -11.19 10.90
N TRP A 150 1.43 -11.94 10.56
CA TRP A 150 1.19 -13.25 11.18
C TRP A 150 2.25 -14.29 10.81
N ASP A 151 2.92 -14.18 9.66
CA ASP A 151 4.05 -15.07 9.38
C ASP A 151 5.22 -14.81 10.31
N TYR A 152 5.54 -13.53 10.54
CA TYR A 152 6.59 -13.11 11.48
C TYR A 152 6.23 -13.63 12.88
N GLN A 153 5.02 -13.36 13.35
CA GLN A 153 4.57 -13.81 14.67
C GLN A 153 4.58 -15.33 14.84
N SER A 154 4.23 -16.08 13.80
CA SER A 154 4.13 -17.54 13.84
C SER A 154 5.44 -18.27 13.47
N GLY A 155 6.53 -17.54 13.20
CA GLY A 155 7.81 -18.11 12.77
C GLY A 155 7.79 -18.78 11.39
N ARG A 156 6.79 -18.50 10.54
CA ARG A 156 6.62 -19.14 9.21
C ARG A 156 7.62 -18.67 8.15
N ILE A 157 8.57 -17.82 8.54
CA ILE A 157 9.54 -17.17 7.64
C ILE A 157 10.78 -18.01 7.48
N LEU A 158 11.15 -18.71 8.56
CA LEU A 158 12.32 -19.57 8.65
C LEU A 158 12.00 -21.03 8.33
N SER A 159 10.84 -21.33 7.75
CA SER A 159 10.41 -22.70 7.45
C SER A 159 11.26 -23.42 6.39
N PHE A 160 12.41 -22.88 6.01
CA PHE A 160 13.51 -23.60 5.35
C PHE A 160 13.73 -24.99 5.96
N HIS A 161 13.50 -25.16 7.26
CA HIS A 161 13.74 -26.40 7.99
C HIS A 161 12.63 -27.45 7.91
N ARG A 162 11.40 -27.12 7.47
CA ARG A 162 10.31 -28.13 7.49
C ARG A 162 10.49 -29.30 6.53
N LYS A 163 11.39 -29.20 5.55
CA LYS A 163 11.75 -30.34 4.69
C LYS A 163 12.79 -31.28 5.32
N TYR A 164 13.41 -30.87 6.43
CA TYR A 164 14.31 -31.70 7.25
C TYR A 164 13.72 -32.05 8.63
N ASP A 165 12.66 -31.36 9.09
CA ASP A 165 11.96 -31.64 10.36
C ASP A 165 11.23 -33.00 10.42
N HIS A 166 11.23 -33.80 9.35
CA HIS A 166 10.77 -35.19 9.43
C HIS A 166 11.80 -36.14 10.07
N LEU A 167 12.99 -35.64 10.45
CA LEU A 167 14.03 -36.45 11.07
C LEU A 167 14.21 -36.24 12.57
N GLU A 168 13.80 -35.12 13.18
CA GLU A 168 13.90 -34.96 14.63
C GLU A 168 12.73 -34.18 15.23
N GLY A 169 11.92 -34.88 16.03
CA GLY A 169 10.86 -34.28 16.81
C GLY A 169 11.42 -33.46 17.98
N GLN A 170 11.56 -32.15 17.82
CA GLN A 170 11.65 -31.21 18.94
C GLN A 170 10.94 -29.89 18.60
N THR A 171 9.82 -29.63 19.26
CA THR A 171 9.21 -28.31 19.34
C THR A 171 10.09 -27.40 20.19
N LYS A 172 10.96 -26.60 19.54
CA LYS A 172 11.70 -25.53 20.22
C LYS A 172 10.91 -24.22 20.11
N GLU A 173 10.71 -23.57 21.25
CA GLU A 173 10.13 -22.23 21.35
C GLU A 173 10.94 -21.25 20.50
N ASN A 174 10.22 -20.39 19.78
CA ASN A 174 10.77 -19.48 18.80
C ASN A 174 11.47 -18.29 19.49
N LYS A 175 12.78 -18.41 19.76
CA LYS A 175 13.60 -17.40 20.46
C LYS A 175 14.06 -16.22 19.57
N TYR A 176 13.67 -16.17 18.31
CA TYR A 176 14.30 -15.31 17.29
C TYR A 176 13.63 -13.95 17.03
N PHE A 177 12.77 -13.46 17.93
CA PHE A 177 12.31 -12.06 17.85
C PHE A 177 12.76 -11.28 19.08
N PRO A 178 13.50 -10.16 18.92
CA PRO A 178 13.64 -9.21 20.01
C PRO A 178 12.22 -8.77 20.41
N LYS A 179 11.92 -8.86 21.72
CA LYS A 179 10.70 -8.29 22.29
C LYS A 179 10.59 -6.86 21.76
N ALA A 180 9.42 -6.53 21.19
CA ALA A 180 9.10 -5.17 20.80
C ALA A 180 9.48 -4.24 21.96
N VAL A 181 10.40 -3.31 21.70
CA VAL A 181 10.80 -2.31 22.68
C VAL A 181 9.56 -1.48 23.03
N GLY A 182 9.13 -1.55 24.29
CA GLY A 182 8.24 -0.58 24.90
C GLY A 182 6.73 -0.86 24.80
N VAL A 183 6.26 -1.92 25.44
CA VAL A 183 4.96 -1.87 26.15
C VAL A 183 5.15 -2.60 27.48
N GLU A 184 5.37 -1.86 28.56
CA GLU A 184 5.31 -2.39 29.91
C GLU A 184 3.90 -2.92 30.16
N ALA A 185 3.74 -4.23 30.17
CA ALA A 185 2.59 -4.86 30.78
C ALA A 185 2.85 -4.87 32.29
N GLN A 186 2.11 -4.07 33.05
CA GLN A 186 2.00 -4.24 34.49
C GLN A 186 1.40 -5.63 34.75
N GLU A 187 2.18 -6.51 35.37
CA GLU A 187 1.70 -7.74 35.96
C GLU A 187 0.77 -7.36 37.13
N VAL A 188 -0.51 -7.71 37.00
CA VAL A 188 -1.47 -7.70 38.11
C VAL A 188 -1.56 -9.14 38.57
N GLU A 189 -1.13 -9.39 39.81
CA GLU A 189 -1.30 -10.67 40.49
C GLU A 189 -2.79 -11.07 40.52
N GLU A 190 -3.09 -12.26 40.02
CA GLU A 190 -4.40 -12.90 40.15
C GLU A 190 -4.54 -13.47 41.57
N GLU A 191 -5.41 -12.89 42.39
CA GLU A 191 -6.05 -13.60 43.50
C GLU A 191 -7.34 -14.30 43.00
N GLU A 192 -7.50 -15.56 43.38
CA GLU A 192 -8.62 -16.46 43.05
C GLU A 192 -9.99 -15.97 43.57
N PRO A 193 -11.12 -16.45 42.98
CA PRO A 193 -12.39 -15.72 42.97
C PRO A 193 -13.36 -16.11 44.09
N GLY A 194 -13.96 -15.09 44.70
CA GLY A 194 -15.16 -15.20 45.56
C GLY A 194 -16.38 -14.52 44.94
N SER A 195 -17.19 -15.30 44.22
CA SER A 195 -18.66 -15.22 44.07
C SER A 195 -19.39 -13.88 44.30
N LYS A 196 -19.96 -13.28 43.23
CA LYS A 196 -21.42 -13.10 43.01
C LYS A 196 -21.73 -12.06 41.92
N ASP A 197 -22.76 -12.41 41.15
CA ASP A 197 -23.61 -11.61 40.27
C ASP A 197 -23.40 -10.08 40.21
N THR A 198 -23.18 -9.56 39.01
CA THR A 198 -24.09 -8.56 38.42
C THR A 198 -23.86 -8.36 36.92
N ARG A 199 -24.97 -8.40 36.19
CA ARG A 199 -25.19 -8.01 34.80
C ARG A 199 -24.70 -6.57 34.54
N LYS A 200 -23.77 -6.37 33.60
CA LYS A 200 -23.57 -5.12 32.83
C LYS A 200 -22.76 -5.36 31.56
N GLU A 201 -23.07 -4.56 30.54
CA GLU A 201 -22.73 -4.68 29.12
C GLU A 201 -21.24 -4.87 28.81
N LYS A 202 -20.93 -5.84 27.94
CA LYS A 202 -19.59 -5.99 27.34
C LYS A 202 -19.41 -4.93 26.25
N LYS A 203 -18.72 -3.83 26.59
CA LYS A 203 -17.96 -3.03 25.63
C LYS A 203 -16.72 -3.84 25.20
N SER A 204 -16.61 -4.09 23.90
CA SER A 204 -15.46 -4.72 23.26
C SER A 204 -14.19 -3.85 23.44
N PRO A 205 -13.05 -4.39 23.89
CA PRO A 205 -11.79 -3.65 23.88
C PRO A 205 -11.25 -3.57 22.44
N GLY A 206 -10.74 -2.38 22.11
CA GLY A 206 -10.52 -1.87 20.77
C GLY A 206 -9.51 -2.64 19.93
N LYS A 207 -9.84 -2.75 18.64
CA LYS A 207 -8.91 -3.04 17.56
C LYS A 207 -7.78 -2.01 17.59
N GLN A 208 -6.55 -2.46 17.85
CA GLN A 208 -5.38 -1.69 17.43
C GLN A 208 -5.21 -1.91 15.93
N VAL A 209 -5.96 -1.12 15.18
CA VAL A 209 -5.85 -1.02 13.73
C VAL A 209 -4.50 -0.35 13.44
N CYS A 210 -3.65 -0.99 12.64
CA CYS A 210 -2.63 -0.27 11.88
C CYS A 210 -3.37 0.72 10.96
N GLN A 211 -3.75 1.87 11.49
CA GLN A 211 -4.31 2.95 10.70
C GLN A 211 -3.14 3.57 9.92
N PRO A 212 -3.27 3.76 8.60
CA PRO A 212 -2.41 4.73 7.93
C PRO A 212 -2.75 6.10 8.52
N GLU A 213 -1.76 6.79 9.07
CA GLU A 213 -1.90 8.22 9.35
C GLU A 213 -2.33 8.90 8.05
N LEU A 214 -3.51 9.54 8.11
CA LEU A 214 -4.07 10.33 7.03
C LEU A 214 -3.11 11.47 6.70
N ARG A 215 -2.86 11.64 5.40
CA ARG A 215 -2.19 12.77 4.77
C ARG A 215 -2.60 14.09 5.46
N LYS A 216 -1.65 14.80 6.05
CA LYS A 216 -1.78 16.23 6.37
C LYS A 216 -1.32 17.05 5.17
#